data_AF-A0A7D5YUV4-F1
#
_entry.id   AF-A0A7D5YUV4-F1
#
_cell.length_a   1.000
_cell.length_b   1.000
_cell.length_c   1.000
_cell.angle_alpha   90.00
_cell.angle_beta   90.00
_cell.angle_gamma   90.00
#
_symmetry.space_group_name_H-M   'P 1'
#
loop_
_entity.id
_entity.type
_entity.pdbx_description
1 polymer ?
#
loop_
_entity_poly.entity_id
_entity_poly.type
_entity_poly.pdbx_seq_one_letter_code
_entity_poly.pdbx_strand_id
1 'polypeptide(L)'
;MLFPRHLVALATLVAAGPSQAQVLISELSFGHSGRLGADDGKIPHFTITGQPQQPQLLSNKIILTPMDPGNQRSSIWSDSPLTRSTWVADVDFRASGPDRAGGNLNIWFARRGKEEVGTNSVYTAGKFDGLALVIDTHGGSGGMIRGFLNDGTVDYVSQPNVDRLAFGQCNYFYRNLGRPSQIKLRQTASSFKVEIDGRTCFETDKVSLPPGYYFGITAATPETPDSFEIFKLVVMSDSTVSGDNNQFQYNSRQHQPDNNQGQKAQENKNDDFGNAIPDQSADIFQTSKEQFADLHNRLQAATHQISGVYNAVSKHHQMDEVRHEEMKKAFDSLRHELAALRQIGDLQSKIRELESEIHSMHHDMRQKLEAHGESFETNLRNHHRSLSAALSDSIPGHGKLMVFFVGTQIVLVAGYVVYKRRRASSPKKYL
;
A
#
# COMPACT_ATOMS: atom_id res chain seq x y z
N MET A 1 -2.61 61.03 37.65
CA MET A 1 -2.86 59.57 37.70
C MET A 1 -2.66 59.06 36.27
N LEU A 2 -1.47 58.58 35.94
CA LEU A 2 -0.98 57.19 36.07
C LEU A 2 -1.24 56.36 34.80
N PHE A 3 -0.10 56.10 34.14
CA PHE A 3 0.27 55.09 33.14
C PHE A 3 -0.06 55.23 31.64
N PRO A 4 0.95 55.01 30.76
CA PRO A 4 0.88 55.07 29.30
C PRO A 4 0.54 53.69 28.70
N ARG A 5 -0.03 53.68 27.49
CA ARG A 5 -0.18 52.46 26.69
C ARG A 5 1.05 52.26 25.79
N HIS A 6 1.77 51.18 26.05
CA HIS A 6 2.86 50.67 25.23
C HIS A 6 2.40 50.16 23.86
N LEU A 7 3.23 50.44 22.85
CA LEU A 7 3.72 49.55 21.78
C LEU A 7 2.99 48.22 21.56
N VAL A 8 2.61 47.93 20.30
CA VAL A 8 3.17 46.80 19.53
C VAL A 8 3.06 47.16 18.03
N ALA A 9 4.19 47.47 17.39
CA ALA A 9 4.30 47.44 15.94
C ALA A 9 4.56 45.98 15.54
N LEU A 10 3.62 45.37 14.80
CA LEU A 10 3.75 44.00 14.31
C LEU A 10 4.54 44.02 12.99
N ALA A 11 5.84 43.78 13.06
CA ALA A 11 6.66 43.51 11.88
C ALA A 11 6.50 42.03 11.50
N THR A 12 5.63 41.74 10.54
CA THR A 12 5.56 40.42 9.91
C THR A 12 6.72 40.26 8.91
N LEU A 13 7.84 39.73 9.39
CA LEU A 13 8.89 39.17 8.54
C LEU A 13 8.37 37.86 7.93
N VAL A 14 7.95 37.91 6.66
CA VAL A 14 7.78 36.72 5.84
C VAL A 14 9.18 36.15 5.59
N ALA A 15 9.55 35.14 6.37
CA ALA A 15 10.69 34.29 6.08
C ALA A 15 10.35 33.40 4.87
N ALA A 16 10.45 33.97 3.67
CA ALA A 16 10.58 33.18 2.45
C ALA A 16 12.01 32.62 2.47
N GLY A 17 12.17 31.40 2.97
CA GLY A 17 13.42 30.67 2.83
C GLY A 17 13.76 30.48 1.35
N PRO A 18 15.04 30.44 0.96
CA PRO A 18 15.40 30.14 -0.41
C PRO A 18 14.87 28.76 -0.77
N SER A 19 13.94 28.68 -1.72
CA SER A 19 13.61 27.43 -2.40
C SER A 19 14.84 27.02 -3.20
N GLN A 20 15.74 26.26 -2.59
CA GLN A 20 16.87 25.69 -3.30
C GLN A 20 16.31 24.73 -4.36
N ALA A 21 16.53 25.08 -5.62
CA ALA A 21 16.12 24.24 -6.74
C ALA A 21 16.94 22.95 -6.70
N GLN A 22 16.31 21.85 -6.32
CA GLN A 22 16.92 20.53 -6.35
C GLN A 22 17.06 20.09 -7.81
N VAL A 23 18.28 19.82 -8.24
CA VAL A 23 18.58 19.38 -9.61
C VAL A 23 18.52 17.87 -9.67
N LEU A 24 17.80 17.37 -10.67
CA LEU A 24 17.74 15.95 -11.02
C LEU A 24 19.11 15.47 -11.50
N ILE A 25 19.60 14.37 -10.93
CA ILE A 25 20.81 13.67 -11.37
C ILE A 25 20.37 12.52 -12.28
N SER A 26 20.29 12.77 -13.58
CA SER A 26 19.70 11.85 -14.56
C SER A 26 20.41 10.50 -14.61
N GLU A 27 21.73 10.47 -14.46
CA GLU A 27 22.54 9.24 -14.48
C GLU A 27 22.34 8.35 -13.25
N LEU A 28 21.72 8.88 -12.19
CA LEU A 28 21.34 8.14 -10.99
C LEU A 28 19.81 7.99 -10.86
N SER A 29 19.07 8.28 -11.92
CA SER A 29 17.61 8.35 -11.87
C SER A 29 16.93 7.58 -13.00
N PHE A 30 15.86 6.86 -12.68
CA PHE A 30 14.95 6.23 -13.64
C PHE A 30 13.49 6.34 -13.17
N GLY A 31 12.54 6.26 -14.09
CA GLY A 31 11.10 6.23 -13.78
C GLY A 31 10.45 7.57 -13.43
N HIS A 32 11.21 8.68 -13.39
CA HIS A 32 10.70 10.02 -13.10
C HIS A 32 9.68 10.54 -14.14
N SER A 33 9.71 10.02 -15.38
CA SER A 33 8.74 10.34 -16.44
C SER A 33 7.53 9.40 -16.47
N GLY A 34 7.41 8.48 -15.50
CA GLY A 34 6.38 7.43 -15.49
C GLY A 34 6.67 6.24 -16.41
N ARG A 35 7.78 6.28 -17.16
CA ARG A 35 8.29 5.16 -17.97
C ARG A 35 9.76 4.91 -17.63
N LEU A 36 10.20 3.66 -17.75
CA LEU A 36 11.57 3.26 -17.43
C LEU A 36 12.58 3.51 -18.56
N GLY A 37 12.17 4.12 -19.68
CA GLY A 37 13.05 4.41 -20.82
C GLY A 37 13.63 3.14 -21.47
N ALA A 38 12.97 2.01 -21.28
CA ALA A 38 13.45 0.69 -21.65
C ALA A 38 13.14 0.36 -23.12
N ASP A 39 13.64 1.17 -24.06
CA ASP A 39 13.41 0.93 -25.50
C ASP A 39 14.14 -0.35 -25.98
N ASP A 40 15.22 -0.75 -25.30
CA ASP A 40 16.02 -1.96 -25.59
C ASP A 40 16.05 -2.99 -24.44
N GLY A 41 15.08 -2.95 -23.53
CA GLY A 41 15.07 -3.87 -22.37
C GLY A 41 16.18 -3.59 -21.35
N LYS A 42 16.73 -2.38 -21.34
CA LYS A 42 17.71 -1.89 -20.35
C LYS A 42 17.24 -0.56 -19.76
N ILE A 43 17.60 -0.31 -18.50
CA ILE A 43 17.43 1.00 -17.89
C ILE A 43 18.76 1.76 -18.08
N PRO A 44 18.77 2.94 -18.74
CA PRO A 44 20.01 3.69 -18.97
C PRO A 44 20.76 3.98 -17.66
N HIS A 45 22.08 3.79 -17.66
CA HIS A 45 22.97 3.99 -16.49
C HIS A 45 22.75 3.03 -15.31
N PHE A 46 22.00 1.93 -15.51
CA PHE A 46 21.79 0.92 -14.50
C PHE A 46 22.09 -0.49 -15.00
N THR A 47 22.82 -1.26 -14.19
CA THR A 47 22.98 -2.69 -14.39
C THR A 47 21.91 -3.45 -13.61
N ILE A 48 21.16 -4.31 -14.29
CA ILE A 48 20.19 -5.24 -13.70
C ILE A 48 20.78 -6.66 -13.72
N THR A 49 20.67 -7.37 -12.60
CA THR A 49 21.11 -8.77 -12.44
C THR A 49 20.07 -9.54 -11.62
N GLY A 50 19.77 -10.78 -11.99
CA GLY A 50 18.99 -11.68 -11.14
C GLY A 50 19.35 -13.15 -11.30
N GLN A 51 19.08 -13.94 -10.27
CA GLN A 51 19.29 -15.37 -10.18
C GLN A 51 18.20 -16.03 -9.32
N PRO A 52 17.69 -17.23 -9.69
CA PRO A 52 17.99 -17.96 -10.94
C PRO A 52 17.44 -17.30 -12.21
N GLN A 53 16.46 -16.41 -12.11
CA GLN A 53 15.89 -15.72 -13.27
C GLN A 53 16.24 -14.24 -13.29
N GLN A 54 16.31 -13.68 -14.48
CA GLN A 54 16.49 -12.23 -14.66
C GLN A 54 15.20 -11.48 -14.29
N PRO A 55 15.31 -10.27 -13.71
CA PRO A 55 14.16 -9.41 -13.43
C PRO A 55 13.37 -9.09 -14.69
N GLN A 56 12.05 -8.95 -14.55
CA GLN A 56 11.19 -8.60 -15.68
C GLN A 56 11.07 -7.09 -15.77
N LEU A 57 11.50 -6.52 -16.90
CA LEU A 57 11.42 -5.10 -17.17
C LEU A 57 10.14 -4.79 -17.96
N LEU A 58 9.27 -3.97 -17.39
CA LEU A 58 8.06 -3.47 -18.03
C LEU A 58 8.19 -1.97 -18.32
N SER A 59 7.25 -1.42 -19.06
CA SER A 59 7.30 -0.02 -19.51
C SER A 59 7.37 0.99 -18.36
N ASN A 60 6.72 0.71 -17.23
CA ASN A 60 6.56 1.62 -16.09
C ASN A 60 7.15 1.09 -14.77
N LYS A 61 7.64 -0.15 -14.73
CA LYS A 61 8.18 -0.78 -13.52
C LYS A 61 9.13 -1.93 -13.86
N ILE A 62 10.02 -2.23 -12.93
CA ILE A 62 10.84 -3.43 -12.94
C ILE A 62 10.33 -4.35 -11.83
N ILE A 63 10.08 -5.61 -12.17
CA ILE A 63 9.74 -6.67 -11.22
C ILE A 63 11.05 -7.36 -10.85
N LEU A 64 11.59 -6.98 -9.69
CA LEU A 64 12.84 -7.54 -9.17
C LEU A 64 12.66 -9.01 -8.80
N THR A 65 11.57 -9.36 -8.14
CA THR A 65 11.20 -10.76 -7.86
C THR A 65 9.77 -11.01 -8.30
N PRO A 66 9.49 -12.08 -9.08
CA PRO A 66 8.14 -12.48 -9.42
C PRO A 66 7.46 -13.21 -8.25
N MET A 67 6.15 -13.45 -8.34
CA MET A 67 5.41 -14.27 -7.37
C MET A 67 5.70 -15.78 -7.50
N ASP A 68 6.31 -16.20 -8.61
CA ASP A 68 6.76 -17.57 -8.88
C ASP A 68 7.83 -17.53 -9.99
N PRO A 69 8.92 -18.33 -9.91
CA PRO A 69 9.32 -19.19 -8.80
C PRO A 69 9.91 -18.40 -7.62
N GLY A 70 9.92 -19.00 -6.43
CA GLY A 70 10.60 -18.46 -5.23
C GLY A 70 12.11 -18.61 -5.26
N ASN A 71 12.76 -18.28 -4.14
CA ASN A 71 14.23 -18.30 -3.96
C ASN A 71 14.98 -17.38 -4.96
N GLN A 72 14.35 -16.28 -5.34
CA GLN A 72 14.91 -15.31 -6.28
C GLN A 72 15.73 -14.26 -5.55
N ARG A 73 16.85 -13.90 -6.15
CA ARG A 73 17.72 -12.79 -5.74
C ARG A 73 17.99 -11.91 -6.95
N SER A 74 17.77 -10.62 -6.80
CA SER A 74 18.01 -9.68 -7.88
C SER A 74 18.51 -8.34 -7.37
N SER A 75 19.08 -7.58 -8.29
CA SER A 75 19.65 -6.28 -8.04
C SER A 75 19.49 -5.36 -9.24
N ILE A 76 19.34 -4.08 -8.97
CA ILE A 76 19.58 -2.99 -9.90
C ILE A 76 20.58 -2.03 -9.25
N TRP A 77 21.68 -1.72 -9.94
CA TRP A 77 22.74 -0.85 -9.44
C TRP A 77 23.02 0.27 -10.43
N SER A 78 23.28 1.48 -9.94
CA SER A 78 23.77 2.57 -10.79
C SER A 78 25.16 2.22 -11.32
N ASP A 79 25.44 2.59 -12.57
CA ASP A 79 26.75 2.37 -13.19
C ASP A 79 27.76 3.48 -12.79
N SER A 80 27.25 4.61 -12.30
CA SER A 80 28.05 5.76 -11.82
C SER A 80 27.82 6.03 -10.33
N PRO A 81 28.82 6.59 -9.61
CA PRO A 81 28.68 6.97 -8.22
C PRO A 81 28.07 8.37 -8.06
N LEU A 82 27.45 8.63 -6.91
CA LEU A 82 27.00 9.95 -6.50
C LEU A 82 28.19 10.81 -6.05
N THR A 83 28.39 11.96 -6.68
CA THR A 83 29.49 12.89 -6.33
C THR A 83 29.05 14.03 -5.40
N ARG A 84 27.80 14.02 -4.92
CA ARG A 84 27.19 15.07 -4.09
C ARG A 84 27.13 14.66 -2.63
N SER A 85 27.41 15.59 -1.73
CA SER A 85 27.34 15.40 -0.27
C SER A 85 25.93 15.65 0.28
N THR A 86 25.16 16.54 -0.33
CA THR A 86 23.75 16.77 -0.03
C THR A 86 22.89 16.21 -1.15
N TRP A 87 21.90 15.39 -0.80
CA TRP A 87 21.10 14.68 -1.80
C TRP A 87 19.79 14.14 -1.23
N VAL A 88 18.87 13.85 -2.13
CA VAL A 88 17.60 13.18 -1.85
C VAL A 88 17.45 12.03 -2.84
N ALA A 89 17.24 10.82 -2.35
CA ALA A 89 16.87 9.67 -3.16
C ALA A 89 15.41 9.31 -2.88
N ASP A 90 14.58 9.31 -3.92
CA ASP A 90 13.15 9.02 -3.91
C ASP A 90 12.86 7.71 -4.63
N VAL A 91 12.37 6.71 -3.90
CA VAL A 91 12.13 5.34 -4.39
C VAL A 91 10.66 5.00 -4.25
N ASP A 92 10.02 4.64 -5.36
CA ASP A 92 8.65 4.10 -5.33
C ASP A 92 8.71 2.59 -5.52
N PHE A 93 8.24 1.84 -4.52
CA PHE A 93 8.22 0.39 -4.54
C PHE A 93 6.85 -0.17 -4.21
N ARG A 94 6.60 -1.42 -4.59
CA ARG A 94 5.43 -2.19 -4.17
C ARG A 94 5.83 -3.62 -3.85
N ALA A 95 5.25 -4.15 -2.79
CA ALA A 95 5.33 -5.58 -2.48
C ALA A 95 3.94 -6.20 -2.56
N SER A 96 3.84 -7.36 -3.20
CA SER A 96 2.58 -8.11 -3.32
C SER A 96 2.83 -9.60 -3.29
N GLY A 97 1.99 -10.34 -2.58
CA GLY A 97 2.15 -11.78 -2.48
C GLY A 97 1.03 -12.46 -1.71
N PRO A 98 0.93 -13.79 -1.82
CA PRO A 98 -0.07 -14.57 -1.11
C PRO A 98 0.15 -14.57 0.41
N ASP A 99 -0.78 -15.18 1.13
CA ASP A 99 -0.63 -15.38 2.56
C ASP A 99 0.67 -16.12 2.88
N ARG A 100 1.39 -15.66 3.90
CA ARG A 100 2.71 -16.17 4.33
C ARG A 100 3.84 -16.05 3.30
N ALA A 101 3.62 -15.40 2.16
CA ALA A 101 4.75 -14.96 1.34
C ALA A 101 5.63 -13.97 2.09
N GLY A 102 6.87 -13.85 1.64
CA GLY A 102 7.82 -12.93 2.23
C GLY A 102 9.03 -12.68 1.36
N GLY A 103 10.04 -12.10 1.98
CA GLY A 103 11.24 -11.62 1.32
C GLY A 103 11.60 -10.25 1.86
N ASN A 104 12.68 -9.71 1.34
CA ASN A 104 13.15 -8.39 1.72
C ASN A 104 13.49 -7.58 0.47
N LEU A 105 13.29 -6.26 0.61
CA LEU A 105 13.80 -5.25 -0.30
C LEU A 105 14.87 -4.45 0.44
N ASN A 106 16.00 -4.20 -0.20
CA ASN A 106 17.13 -3.50 0.39
C ASN A 106 17.51 -2.36 -0.56
N ILE A 107 17.46 -1.13 -0.08
CA ILE A 107 17.93 0.06 -0.81
C ILE A 107 19.31 0.41 -0.27
N TRP A 108 20.29 0.48 -1.15
CA TRP A 108 21.69 0.62 -0.81
C TRP A 108 22.26 1.95 -1.28
N PHE A 109 23.20 2.46 -0.50
CA PHE A 109 24.15 3.48 -0.92
C PHE A 109 25.54 3.05 -0.46
N ALA A 110 26.31 2.42 -1.34
CA ALA A 110 27.52 1.66 -0.97
C ALA A 110 28.70 1.93 -1.91
N ARG A 111 29.93 1.92 -1.38
CA ARG A 111 31.16 2.29 -2.11
C ARG A 111 31.43 1.41 -3.34
N ARG A 112 31.27 0.10 -3.21
CA ARG A 112 31.49 -0.89 -4.30
C ARG A 112 30.27 -1.78 -4.43
N GLY A 113 29.12 -1.16 -4.70
CA GLY A 113 27.81 -1.79 -4.59
C GLY A 113 27.68 -3.10 -5.37
N LYS A 114 27.82 -3.06 -6.69
CA LYS A 114 27.68 -4.23 -7.55
C LYS A 114 28.73 -5.32 -7.28
N GLU A 115 29.96 -4.92 -6.95
CA GLU A 115 31.10 -5.82 -6.78
C GLU A 115 31.13 -6.50 -5.40
N GLU A 116 30.78 -5.79 -4.32
CA GLU A 116 30.77 -6.32 -2.94
C GLU A 116 29.40 -6.87 -2.53
N VAL A 117 28.32 -6.15 -2.84
CA VAL A 117 26.96 -6.53 -2.42
C VAL A 117 26.28 -7.40 -3.48
N GLY A 118 26.37 -7.01 -4.76
CA GLY A 118 25.75 -7.76 -5.86
C GLY A 118 24.24 -7.92 -5.67
N THR A 119 23.75 -9.16 -5.58
CA THR A 119 22.33 -9.49 -5.34
C THR A 119 22.03 -9.84 -3.87
N ASN A 120 22.96 -9.56 -2.96
CA ASN A 120 22.77 -9.88 -1.54
C ASN A 120 21.77 -8.95 -0.85
N SER A 121 21.17 -9.48 0.21
CA SER A 121 20.44 -8.71 1.22
C SER A 121 21.36 -8.40 2.39
N VAL A 122 20.93 -7.55 3.34
CA VAL A 122 21.72 -7.29 4.56
C VAL A 122 22.04 -8.57 5.36
N TYR A 123 21.21 -9.62 5.24
CA TYR A 123 21.41 -10.90 5.93
C TYR A 123 22.41 -11.84 5.25
N THR A 124 22.80 -11.53 4.01
CA THR A 124 23.72 -12.38 3.23
C THR A 124 24.89 -11.61 2.63
N ALA A 125 24.94 -10.30 2.81
CA ALA A 125 26.08 -9.48 2.43
C ALA A 125 27.24 -9.76 3.38
N GLY A 126 28.46 -9.77 2.83
CA GLY A 126 29.67 -9.88 3.64
C GLY A 126 30.03 -8.54 4.27
N LYS A 127 31.27 -8.10 4.04
CA LYS A 127 31.71 -6.73 4.32
C LYS A 127 31.22 -5.78 3.23
N PHE A 128 30.71 -4.63 3.62
CA PHE A 128 30.37 -3.53 2.73
C PHE A 128 30.68 -2.20 3.42
N ASP A 129 30.87 -1.14 2.64
CA ASP A 129 31.02 0.22 3.17
C ASP A 129 29.87 1.10 2.64
N GLY A 130 28.99 1.54 3.55
CA GLY A 130 27.86 2.41 3.26
C GLY A 130 26.59 2.11 4.07
N LEU A 131 25.46 2.45 3.46
CA LEU A 131 24.12 2.35 4.02
C LEU A 131 23.33 1.22 3.36
N ALA A 132 22.58 0.48 4.16
CA ALA A 132 21.49 -0.39 3.71
C ALA A 132 20.18 -0.01 4.42
N LEU A 133 19.12 0.27 3.66
CA LEU A 133 17.77 0.42 4.18
C LEU A 133 16.95 -0.81 3.78
N VAL A 134 16.49 -1.57 4.76
CA VAL A 134 15.82 -2.85 4.55
C VAL A 134 14.35 -2.74 4.88
N ILE A 135 13.52 -3.30 4.01
CA ILE A 135 12.07 -3.43 4.15
C ILE A 135 11.77 -4.92 4.18
N ASP A 136 11.34 -5.41 5.34
CA ASP A 136 11.09 -6.83 5.58
C ASP A 136 9.99 -7.05 6.62
N THR A 137 9.63 -8.32 6.85
CA THR A 137 8.60 -8.72 7.82
C THR A 137 9.11 -8.83 9.27
N HIS A 138 10.26 -8.22 9.59
CA HIS A 138 10.83 -8.29 10.93
C HIS A 138 9.92 -7.61 11.97
N GLY A 139 9.92 -8.15 13.20
CA GLY A 139 9.13 -7.60 14.31
C GLY A 139 7.64 -7.99 14.32
N GLY A 140 7.17 -8.82 13.38
CA GLY A 140 5.81 -9.39 13.36
C GLY A 140 5.09 -9.19 12.03
N SER A 141 3.77 -9.40 12.03
CA SER A 141 2.94 -9.39 10.80
C SER A 141 2.89 -8.05 10.07
N GLY A 142 3.39 -6.98 10.69
CA GLY A 142 3.22 -5.63 10.19
C GLY A 142 4.32 -5.09 9.29
N GLY A 143 5.48 -5.73 9.21
CA GLY A 143 6.59 -5.21 8.43
C GLY A 143 7.29 -4.00 9.06
N MET A 144 8.57 -3.84 8.73
CA MET A 144 9.43 -2.83 9.30
C MET A 144 10.38 -2.27 8.24
N ILE A 145 10.77 -1.00 8.42
CA ILE A 145 11.85 -0.36 7.67
C ILE A 145 13.00 -0.14 8.64
N ARG A 146 14.21 -0.58 8.27
CA ARG A 146 15.38 -0.58 9.15
C ARG A 146 16.63 -0.10 8.43
N GLY A 147 17.38 0.80 9.05
CA GLY A 147 18.64 1.33 8.53
C GLY A 147 19.84 0.65 9.16
N PHE A 148 20.80 0.24 8.34
CA PHE A 148 22.06 -0.40 8.72
C PHE A 148 23.23 0.38 8.12
N LEU A 149 24.34 0.42 8.87
CA LEU A 149 25.59 1.05 8.43
C LEU A 149 26.74 0.08 8.58
N ASN A 150 27.69 0.20 7.68
CA ASN A 150 28.95 -0.51 7.76
C ASN A 150 30.04 0.35 7.12
N ASP A 151 31.24 0.26 7.65
CA ASP A 151 32.45 0.98 7.20
C ASP A 151 33.46 0.01 6.55
N GLY A 152 32.99 -1.19 6.18
CA GLY A 152 33.80 -2.29 5.66
C GLY A 152 34.45 -3.17 6.74
N THR A 153 34.29 -2.85 8.03
CA THR A 153 34.92 -3.62 9.11
C THR A 153 34.13 -4.86 9.52
N VAL A 154 32.79 -4.75 9.55
CA VAL A 154 31.90 -5.81 10.02
C VAL A 154 31.51 -6.72 8.86
N ASP A 155 31.70 -8.01 9.03
CA ASP A 155 31.19 -9.02 8.10
C ASP A 155 29.75 -9.39 8.50
N TYR A 156 28.75 -9.00 7.72
CA TYR A 156 27.33 -9.12 8.09
C TYR A 156 26.81 -10.55 8.04
N VAL A 157 27.24 -11.34 7.05
CA VAL A 157 26.83 -12.75 6.89
C VAL A 157 27.28 -13.63 8.05
N SER A 158 28.36 -13.26 8.75
CA SER A 158 28.83 -13.97 9.94
C SER A 158 28.20 -13.46 11.25
N GLN A 159 27.32 -12.47 11.19
CA GLN A 159 26.65 -11.96 12.39
C GLN A 159 25.49 -12.87 12.80
N PRO A 160 25.46 -13.35 14.06
CA PRO A 160 24.37 -14.20 14.54
C PRO A 160 23.04 -13.45 14.65
N ASN A 161 23.09 -12.12 14.79
CA ASN A 161 21.91 -11.28 14.90
C ASN A 161 22.16 -9.95 14.19
N VAL A 162 21.92 -9.94 12.88
CA VAL A 162 22.00 -8.72 12.05
C VAL A 162 21.02 -7.67 12.54
N ASP A 163 19.85 -8.07 13.06
CA ASP A 163 18.79 -7.14 13.47
C ASP A 163 19.24 -6.13 14.55
N ARG A 164 20.17 -6.52 15.42
CA ARG A 164 20.74 -5.64 16.46
C ARG A 164 21.67 -4.55 15.92
N LEU A 165 22.10 -4.65 14.66
CA LEU A 165 22.98 -3.67 14.02
C LEU A 165 22.21 -2.49 13.42
N ALA A 166 20.89 -2.53 13.41
CA ALA A 166 20.07 -1.43 12.90
C ALA A 166 20.27 -0.18 13.78
N PHE A 167 20.63 0.95 13.16
CA PHE A 167 20.79 2.23 13.86
C PHE A 167 19.49 3.05 13.91
N GLY A 168 18.51 2.72 13.06
CA GLY A 168 17.21 3.38 12.99
C GLY A 168 16.16 2.43 12.42
N GLN A 169 14.92 2.55 12.89
CA GLN A 169 13.82 1.69 12.45
C GLN A 169 12.44 2.32 12.66
N CYS A 170 11.46 1.91 11.87
CA CYS A 170 10.04 2.19 12.11
C CYS A 170 9.15 1.05 11.58
N ASN A 171 7.98 0.88 12.20
CA ASN A 171 6.98 -0.08 11.73
C ASN A 171 6.26 0.44 10.48
N TYR A 172 6.12 -0.39 9.45
CA TYR A 172 5.40 -0.02 8.23
C TYR A 172 4.83 -1.22 7.49
N PHE A 173 3.49 -1.25 7.37
CA PHE A 173 2.72 -2.27 6.66
C PHE A 173 2.81 -2.07 5.15
N TYR A 174 3.87 -2.59 4.54
CA TYR A 174 4.20 -2.35 3.13
C TYR A 174 3.52 -3.31 2.13
N ARG A 175 3.07 -4.48 2.59
CA ARG A 175 2.56 -5.56 1.72
C ARG A 175 1.12 -5.30 1.29
N ASN A 176 0.80 -5.67 0.05
CA ASN A 176 -0.57 -5.74 -0.47
C ASN A 176 -1.38 -4.44 -0.36
N LEU A 177 -0.72 -3.28 -0.41
CA LEU A 177 -1.37 -1.96 -0.31
C LEU A 177 -2.16 -1.54 -1.57
N GLY A 178 -2.03 -2.26 -2.69
CA GLY A 178 -2.64 -1.92 -3.99
C GLY A 178 -1.98 -0.74 -4.72
N ARG A 179 -1.28 0.15 -3.99
CA ARG A 179 -0.50 1.28 -4.51
C ARG A 179 1.00 1.13 -4.22
N PRO A 180 1.88 1.80 -4.96
CA PRO A 180 3.28 1.99 -4.55
C PRO A 180 3.38 2.77 -3.24
N SER A 181 4.42 2.47 -2.47
CA SER A 181 4.87 3.23 -1.30
C SER A 181 6.10 4.04 -1.68
N GLN A 182 6.19 5.26 -1.18
CA GLN A 182 7.29 6.18 -1.47
C GLN A 182 8.26 6.24 -0.29
N ILE A 183 9.53 5.89 -0.52
CA ILE A 183 10.61 6.05 0.44
C ILE A 183 11.51 7.20 -0.01
N LYS A 184 11.78 8.15 0.89
CA LYS A 184 12.75 9.23 0.68
C LYS A 184 13.90 9.13 1.67
N LEU A 185 15.12 8.99 1.15
CA LEU A 185 16.35 9.15 1.91
C LEU A 185 16.84 10.57 1.65
N ARG A 186 17.09 11.35 2.70
CA ARG A 186 17.60 12.71 2.60
C ARG A 186 18.86 12.82 3.41
N GLN A 187 19.94 13.27 2.75
CA GLN A 187 21.17 13.65 3.42
C GLN A 187 21.38 15.16 3.24
N THR A 188 21.55 15.84 4.36
CA THR A 188 21.94 17.24 4.41
C THR A 188 23.34 17.35 5.03
N ALA A 189 23.86 18.57 5.16
CA ALA A 189 25.14 18.80 5.83
C ALA A 189 25.13 18.41 7.33
N SER A 190 23.95 18.28 7.95
CA SER A 190 23.81 18.09 9.40
C SER A 190 22.93 16.91 9.81
N SER A 191 22.16 16.33 8.91
CA SER A 191 21.27 15.22 9.24
C SER A 191 21.03 14.25 8.10
N PHE A 192 20.78 13.01 8.48
CA PHE A 192 20.27 11.95 7.63
C PHE A 192 18.85 11.57 8.08
N LYS A 193 17.91 11.58 7.13
CA LYS A 193 16.48 11.36 7.38
C LYS A 193 15.90 10.34 6.41
N VAL A 194 15.07 9.44 6.92
CA VAL A 194 14.26 8.52 6.12
C VAL A 194 12.79 8.83 6.31
N GLU A 195 12.07 9.00 5.20
CA GLU A 195 10.62 9.21 5.18
C GLU A 195 9.93 8.10 4.38
N ILE A 196 8.77 7.65 4.84
CA ILE A 196 7.88 6.70 4.17
C ILE A 196 6.50 7.34 4.01
N ASP A 197 6.02 7.43 2.77
CA ASP A 197 4.72 8.05 2.42
C ASP A 197 4.54 9.45 3.05
N GLY A 198 5.60 10.26 3.04
CA GLY A 198 5.61 11.62 3.59
C GLY A 198 5.68 11.70 5.11
N ARG A 199 5.80 10.58 5.82
CA ARG A 199 5.98 10.52 7.27
C ARG A 199 7.42 10.17 7.62
N THR A 200 7.97 10.83 8.63
CA THR A 200 9.32 10.50 9.11
C THR A 200 9.33 9.10 9.72
N CYS A 201 10.21 8.23 9.22
CA CYS A 201 10.48 6.91 9.78
C CYS A 201 11.51 7.01 10.90
N PHE A 202 12.69 7.56 10.59
CA PHE A 202 13.72 7.92 11.57
C PHE A 202 14.63 9.02 11.01
N GLU A 203 15.31 9.73 11.91
CA GLU A 203 16.22 10.82 11.60
C GLU A 203 17.38 10.81 12.61
N THR A 204 18.58 11.17 12.16
CA THR A 204 19.78 11.23 13.00
C THR A 204 20.78 12.23 12.46
N ASP A 205 21.50 12.90 13.36
CA ASP A 205 22.61 13.80 13.08
C ASP A 205 23.98 13.08 13.15
N LYS A 206 23.98 11.80 13.51
CA LYS A 206 25.20 11.00 13.71
C LYS A 206 25.68 10.27 12.46
N VAL A 207 24.91 10.31 11.37
CA VAL A 207 25.19 9.60 10.13
C VAL A 207 25.56 10.60 9.05
N SER A 208 26.71 10.38 8.42
CA SER A 208 27.20 11.17 7.30
C SER A 208 27.80 10.23 6.27
N LEU A 209 27.12 10.06 5.13
CA LEU A 209 27.56 9.17 4.06
C LEU A 209 28.44 9.97 3.08
N PRO A 210 29.66 9.52 2.78
CA PRO A 210 30.55 10.24 1.86
C PRO A 210 30.05 10.15 0.41
N PRO A 211 30.46 11.09 -0.45
CA PRO A 211 30.28 10.95 -1.90
C PRO A 211 31.18 9.82 -2.44
N GLY A 212 30.97 9.47 -3.71
CA GLY A 212 31.69 8.41 -4.42
C GLY A 212 31.03 7.03 -4.32
N TYR A 213 29.81 6.93 -3.79
CA TYR A 213 29.11 5.66 -3.55
C TYR A 213 28.01 5.45 -4.58
N TYR A 214 27.59 4.21 -4.76
CA TYR A 214 26.63 3.78 -5.76
C TYR A 214 25.27 3.51 -5.12
N PHE A 215 24.21 3.90 -5.83
CA PHE A 215 22.86 3.50 -5.45
C PHE A 215 22.55 2.12 -5.98
N GLY A 216 21.89 1.32 -5.17
CA GLY A 216 21.39 0.02 -5.59
C GLY A 216 20.11 -0.37 -4.90
N ILE A 217 19.37 -1.28 -5.49
CA ILE A 217 18.22 -1.91 -4.89
C ILE A 217 18.34 -3.40 -5.10
N THR A 218 18.31 -4.19 -4.03
CA THR A 218 18.30 -5.65 -4.10
C THR A 218 17.03 -6.21 -3.48
N ALA A 219 16.53 -7.30 -4.04
CA ALA A 219 15.41 -8.05 -3.49
C ALA A 219 15.80 -9.52 -3.35
N ALA A 220 15.43 -10.13 -2.22
CA ALA A 220 15.65 -11.55 -1.97
C ALA A 220 14.38 -12.18 -1.40
N THR A 221 14.02 -13.35 -1.90
CA THR A 221 12.78 -14.05 -1.53
C THR A 221 13.07 -15.48 -1.05
N PRO A 222 12.24 -16.03 -0.15
CA PRO A 222 12.26 -17.45 0.19
C PRO A 222 11.47 -18.26 -0.86
N GLU A 223 11.19 -19.53 -0.57
CA GLU A 223 10.42 -20.42 -1.44
C GLU A 223 9.01 -19.88 -1.75
N THR A 224 8.35 -19.20 -0.80
CA THR A 224 7.09 -18.50 -1.03
C THR A 224 7.36 -16.98 -1.16
N PRO A 225 7.53 -16.45 -2.38
CA PRO A 225 8.03 -15.11 -2.58
C PRO A 225 6.91 -14.06 -2.51
N ASP A 226 7.24 -12.91 -1.94
CA ASP A 226 6.60 -11.66 -2.34
C ASP A 226 7.23 -11.19 -3.66
N SER A 227 6.38 -10.65 -4.52
CA SER A 227 6.84 -9.89 -5.66
C SER A 227 7.22 -8.48 -5.22
N PHE A 228 8.47 -8.11 -5.46
CA PHE A 228 8.99 -6.76 -5.25
C PHE A 228 9.12 -6.04 -6.59
N GLU A 229 8.44 -4.90 -6.70
CA GLU A 229 8.37 -4.09 -7.91
C GLU A 229 8.89 -2.68 -7.61
N ILE A 230 9.71 -2.13 -8.52
CA ILE A 230 10.23 -0.76 -8.42
C ILE A 230 9.72 0.06 -9.60
N PHE A 231 9.15 1.22 -9.30
CA PHE A 231 8.57 2.14 -10.28
C PHE A 231 9.54 3.26 -10.61
N LYS A 232 10.30 3.74 -9.63
CA LYS A 232 11.32 4.76 -9.81
C LYS A 232 12.39 4.70 -8.74
N LEU A 233 13.57 5.21 -9.09
CA LEU A 233 14.60 5.69 -8.20
C LEU A 233 14.99 7.05 -8.77
N VAL A 234 14.84 8.11 -8.00
CA VAL A 234 15.12 9.47 -8.45
C VAL A 234 16.06 10.13 -7.45
N VAL A 235 17.22 10.55 -7.93
CA VAL A 235 18.22 11.21 -7.10
C VAL A 235 18.31 12.68 -7.48
N MET A 236 18.21 13.53 -6.49
CA MET A 236 18.28 14.98 -6.63
C MET A 236 19.32 15.55 -5.65
N SER A 237 19.94 16.67 -6.00
CA SER A 237 20.90 17.39 -5.17
C SER A 237 20.73 18.88 -5.34
N ASP A 238 21.08 19.65 -4.32
CA ASP A 238 21.23 21.10 -4.50
C ASP A 238 22.42 21.35 -5.45
N SER A 239 22.30 22.33 -6.36
CA SER A 239 23.19 22.54 -7.51
C SER A 239 24.67 22.83 -7.18
N THR A 240 25.07 22.85 -5.92
CA THR A 240 26.43 23.16 -5.51
C THR A 240 27.31 21.92 -5.56
N VAL A 241 28.05 21.80 -6.66
CA VAL A 241 29.21 20.93 -6.79
C VAL A 241 30.11 21.09 -5.56
N SER A 242 30.31 20.03 -4.79
CA SER A 242 31.41 19.96 -3.83
C SER A 242 32.64 19.42 -4.55
N GLY A 243 33.59 20.32 -4.83
CA GLY A 243 35.02 20.02 -5.04
C GLY A 243 35.47 19.67 -6.46
N ASP A 244 35.91 20.68 -7.22
CA ASP A 244 37.35 20.80 -7.52
C ASP A 244 37.70 22.24 -7.93
N ASN A 245 38.51 22.90 -7.10
CA ASN A 245 39.10 24.20 -7.39
C ASN A 245 40.30 23.97 -8.30
N ASN A 246 40.21 24.34 -9.58
CA ASN A 246 41.41 24.71 -10.32
C ASN A 246 41.16 25.99 -11.12
N GLN A 247 41.71 27.07 -10.58
CA GLN A 247 41.81 28.37 -11.22
C GLN A 247 42.64 28.24 -12.50
N PHE A 248 42.02 28.50 -13.65
CA PHE A 248 42.74 29.07 -14.79
C PHE A 248 42.10 30.39 -15.16
N GLN A 249 42.60 31.42 -14.49
CA GLN A 249 42.39 32.82 -14.77
C GLN A 249 43.16 33.17 -16.05
N TYR A 250 42.46 33.34 -17.17
CA TYR A 250 43.02 34.08 -18.31
C TYR A 250 42.41 35.47 -18.38
N ASN A 251 43.31 36.41 -18.12
CA ASN A 251 43.15 37.84 -18.18
C ASN A 251 43.06 38.27 -19.66
N SER A 252 42.05 39.04 -20.04
CA SER A 252 42.14 39.89 -21.25
C SER A 252 41.27 41.14 -21.11
N ARG A 253 41.94 42.25 -20.76
CA ARG A 253 41.50 43.61 -21.07
C ARG A 253 41.77 43.86 -22.56
N GLN A 254 40.78 44.35 -23.32
CA GLN A 254 40.96 45.51 -24.20
C GLN A 254 39.64 45.98 -24.86
N HIS A 255 39.36 47.26 -24.64
CA HIS A 255 38.76 48.28 -25.50
C HIS A 255 37.47 48.00 -26.30
N GLN A 256 36.39 48.62 -25.82
CA GLN A 256 35.29 49.13 -26.65
C GLN A 256 35.71 50.42 -27.37
N PRO A 257 35.22 50.63 -28.60
CA PRO A 257 34.69 51.92 -29.00
C PRO A 257 33.16 51.85 -29.06
N ASP A 258 32.60 52.92 -28.54
CA ASP A 258 31.19 53.33 -28.57
C ASP A 258 30.69 53.45 -30.01
N ASN A 259 29.53 52.86 -30.32
CA ASN A 259 28.64 53.49 -31.30
C ASN A 259 27.18 53.17 -31.03
N ASN A 260 26.45 54.26 -30.91
CA ASN A 260 25.06 54.38 -30.54
C ASN A 260 24.21 54.35 -31.83
N GLN A 261 23.13 53.56 -31.86
CA GLN A 261 21.80 53.91 -32.39
C GLN A 261 20.97 52.69 -32.82
N GLY A 262 19.70 52.69 -32.41
CA GLY A 262 18.62 52.13 -33.23
C GLY A 262 17.63 51.21 -32.52
N GLN A 263 16.78 51.77 -31.66
CA GLN A 263 15.51 51.13 -31.30
C GLN A 263 14.66 50.88 -32.55
N LYS A 264 14.27 49.64 -32.80
CA LYS A 264 13.03 49.30 -33.50
C LYS A 264 12.31 48.19 -32.76
N ALA A 265 11.04 48.47 -32.48
CA ALA A 265 10.06 47.59 -31.89
C ALA A 265 9.97 46.27 -32.66
N GLN A 266 9.95 45.15 -31.93
CA GLN A 266 9.76 43.84 -32.52
C GLN A 266 8.35 43.35 -32.22
N GLU A 267 7.59 43.31 -33.30
CA GLU A 267 6.23 42.82 -33.44
C GLU A 267 6.21 41.30 -33.24
N ASN A 268 5.19 40.82 -32.52
CA ASN A 268 4.87 39.41 -32.30
C ASN A 268 4.75 38.67 -33.64
N LYS A 269 5.68 37.76 -33.93
CA LYS A 269 5.45 36.61 -34.79
C LYS A 269 5.99 35.36 -34.11
N ASN A 270 5.05 34.54 -33.64
CA ASN A 270 5.27 33.12 -33.41
C ASN A 270 5.72 32.50 -34.74
N ASP A 271 6.84 31.80 -34.70
CA ASP A 271 7.36 30.77 -35.62
C ASP A 271 8.88 30.96 -35.80
N ASP A 272 9.68 30.48 -34.85
CA ASP A 272 11.14 30.43 -34.99
C ASP A 272 11.70 29.03 -34.66
N PHE A 273 11.40 28.08 -35.53
CA PHE A 273 12.24 26.91 -35.80
C PHE A 273 12.79 26.98 -37.24
N GLY A 274 13.06 28.20 -37.74
CA GLY A 274 13.34 28.46 -39.15
C GLY A 274 14.81 28.70 -39.52
N ASN A 275 15.66 29.10 -38.56
CA ASN A 275 17.05 29.45 -38.86
C ASN A 275 18.04 28.36 -38.41
N ALA A 276 17.80 27.12 -38.82
CA ALA A 276 18.82 26.08 -38.71
C ALA A 276 19.96 26.42 -39.69
N ILE A 277 21.15 26.67 -39.17
CA ILE A 277 22.36 26.79 -40.00
C ILE A 277 22.54 25.44 -40.71
N PRO A 278 22.53 25.38 -42.06
CA PRO A 278 22.66 24.12 -42.78
C PRO A 278 23.95 23.40 -42.41
N ASP A 279 23.89 22.08 -42.23
CA ASP A 279 25.09 21.29 -41.95
C ASP A 279 26.00 21.24 -43.19
N GLN A 280 27.22 21.74 -43.02
CA GLN A 280 28.26 21.79 -44.03
C GLN A 280 29.54 21.19 -43.46
N SER A 281 30.35 20.53 -44.30
CA SER A 281 31.64 20.00 -43.84
C SER A 281 32.56 21.14 -43.39
N ALA A 282 33.25 20.95 -42.27
CA ALA A 282 34.26 21.88 -41.77
C ALA A 282 35.39 22.14 -42.77
N ASP A 283 35.60 21.24 -43.73
CA ASP A 283 36.65 21.32 -44.77
C ASP A 283 36.42 22.45 -45.79
N ILE A 284 35.22 23.03 -45.84
CA ILE A 284 34.86 24.11 -46.77
C ILE A 284 35.44 25.45 -46.31
N PHE A 285 35.64 25.63 -45.01
CA PHE A 285 36.15 26.86 -44.44
C PHE A 285 37.69 26.83 -44.44
N GLN A 286 38.30 27.47 -45.43
CA GLN A 286 39.76 27.43 -45.61
C GLN A 286 40.50 28.46 -44.74
N THR A 287 39.78 29.44 -44.19
CA THR A 287 40.38 30.46 -43.33
C THR A 287 39.93 30.31 -41.88
N SER A 288 40.84 30.59 -40.95
CA SER A 288 40.55 30.56 -39.51
C SER A 288 39.44 31.55 -39.10
N LYS A 289 39.27 32.65 -39.85
CA LYS A 289 38.21 33.64 -39.63
C LYS A 289 36.82 33.09 -39.96
N GLU A 290 36.70 32.33 -41.05
CA GLU A 290 35.42 31.71 -41.46
C GLU A 290 35.04 30.55 -40.53
N GLN A 291 36.02 29.74 -40.14
CA GLN A 291 35.82 28.67 -39.14
C GLN A 291 35.34 29.24 -37.79
N PHE A 292 35.94 30.33 -37.34
CA PHE A 292 35.53 30.98 -36.09
C PHE A 292 34.12 31.58 -36.19
N ALA A 293 33.77 32.20 -37.32
CA ALA A 293 32.44 32.76 -37.55
C ALA A 293 31.35 31.68 -37.56
N ASP A 294 31.58 30.54 -38.22
CA ASP A 294 30.63 29.41 -38.22
C ASP A 294 30.44 28.84 -36.81
N LEU A 295 31.54 28.59 -36.10
CA LEU A 295 31.48 28.08 -34.72
C LEU A 295 30.73 29.03 -33.79
N HIS A 296 30.99 30.34 -33.90
CA HIS A 296 30.31 31.35 -33.09
C HIS A 296 28.80 31.38 -33.36
N ASN A 297 28.41 31.36 -34.63
CA ASN A 297 27.00 31.35 -35.02
C ASN A 297 26.28 30.08 -34.56
N ARG A 298 26.94 28.90 -34.66
CA ARG A 298 26.40 27.62 -34.17
C ARG A 298 26.24 27.60 -32.65
N LEU A 299 27.22 28.12 -31.90
CA LEU A 299 27.12 28.22 -30.45
C LEU A 299 25.99 29.15 -30.02
N GLN A 300 25.80 30.26 -30.73
CA GLN A 300 24.71 31.19 -30.47
C GLN A 300 23.35 30.54 -30.75
N ALA A 301 23.20 29.83 -31.88
CA ALA A 301 21.99 29.08 -32.21
C ALA A 301 21.68 27.99 -31.15
N ALA A 302 22.69 27.23 -30.73
CA ALA A 302 22.54 26.22 -29.68
C ALA A 302 22.10 26.84 -28.34
N THR A 303 22.66 28.00 -27.98
CA THR A 303 22.29 28.71 -26.74
C THR A 303 20.83 29.18 -26.78
N HIS A 304 20.35 29.67 -27.93
CA HIS A 304 18.95 30.05 -28.11
C HIS A 304 18.01 28.84 -28.05
N GLN A 305 18.40 27.70 -28.64
CA GLN A 305 17.61 26.46 -28.55
C GLN A 305 17.52 25.92 -27.13
N ILE A 306 18.62 25.92 -26.38
CA ILE A 306 18.64 25.51 -24.97
C ILE A 306 17.71 26.41 -24.14
N SER A 307 17.73 27.72 -24.39
CA SER A 307 16.84 28.67 -23.72
C SER A 307 15.36 28.43 -24.09
N GLY A 308 15.08 28.10 -25.34
CA GLY A 308 13.74 27.73 -25.81
C GLY A 308 13.22 26.45 -25.14
N VAL A 309 14.06 25.41 -25.06
CA VAL A 309 13.75 24.16 -24.36
C VAL A 309 13.52 24.40 -22.86
N TYR A 310 14.37 25.21 -22.22
CA TYR A 310 14.22 25.56 -20.82
C TYR A 310 12.87 26.24 -20.54
N ASN A 311 12.49 27.21 -21.37
CA ASN A 311 11.20 27.90 -21.24
C ASN A 311 10.01 26.97 -21.52
N ALA A 312 10.11 26.05 -22.48
CA ALA A 312 9.07 25.06 -22.77
C ALA A 312 8.90 24.07 -21.61
N VAL A 313 9.99 23.58 -21.04
CA VAL A 313 10.00 22.67 -19.88
C VAL A 313 9.47 23.36 -18.64
N SER A 314 9.89 24.60 -18.37
CA SER A 314 9.37 25.40 -17.25
C SER A 314 7.86 25.64 -17.36
N LYS A 315 7.37 25.95 -18.56
CA LYS A 315 5.94 26.09 -18.83
C LYS A 315 5.18 24.77 -18.65
N HIS A 316 5.75 23.65 -19.07
CA HIS A 316 5.15 22.33 -18.87
C HIS A 316 5.05 21.98 -17.38
N HIS A 317 6.10 22.27 -16.61
CA HIS A 317 6.12 22.05 -15.16
C HIS A 317 5.03 22.85 -14.43
N GLN A 318 4.83 24.12 -14.79
CA GLN A 318 3.74 24.93 -14.25
C GLN A 318 2.36 24.37 -14.60
N MET A 319 2.17 23.85 -15.82
CA MET A 319 0.91 23.23 -16.22
C MET A 319 0.65 21.92 -15.46
N ASP A 320 1.69 21.14 -15.18
CA ASP A 320 1.56 19.90 -14.42
C ASP A 320 1.25 20.17 -12.94
N GLU A 321 1.82 21.21 -12.32
CA GLU A 321 1.43 21.63 -10.97
C GLU A 321 -0.05 22.03 -10.91
N VAL A 322 -0.54 22.77 -11.90
CA VAL A 322 -1.96 23.14 -11.99
C VAL A 322 -2.85 21.90 -12.13
N ARG A 323 -2.47 20.92 -12.98
CA ARG A 323 -3.20 19.64 -13.07
C ARG A 323 -3.17 18.86 -11.77
N HIS A 324 -2.05 18.84 -11.06
CA HIS A 324 -1.95 18.15 -9.77
C HIS A 324 -2.84 18.81 -8.72
N GLU A 325 -2.97 20.13 -8.73
CA GLU A 325 -3.88 20.85 -7.84
C GLU A 325 -5.35 20.58 -8.18
N GLU A 326 -5.70 20.51 -9.46
CA GLU A 326 -7.05 20.10 -9.90
C GLU A 326 -7.35 18.64 -9.51
N MET A 327 -6.38 17.72 -9.67
CA MET A 327 -6.52 16.33 -9.23
C MET A 327 -6.66 16.21 -7.72
N LYS A 328 -5.93 17.00 -6.92
CA LYS A 328 -6.11 17.04 -5.46
C LYS A 328 -7.51 17.49 -5.08
N LYS A 329 -8.03 18.53 -5.72
CA LYS A 329 -9.41 19.00 -5.49
C LYS A 329 -10.44 17.92 -5.83
N ALA A 330 -10.24 17.19 -6.94
CA ALA A 330 -11.09 16.05 -7.30
C ALA A 330 -10.98 14.90 -6.28
N PHE A 331 -9.78 14.67 -5.73
CA PHE A 331 -9.56 13.66 -4.69
C PHE A 331 -10.22 14.04 -3.36
N ASP A 332 -10.18 15.32 -3.01
CA ASP A 332 -10.83 15.86 -1.82
C ASP A 332 -12.36 15.82 -1.95
N SER A 333 -12.92 16.10 -3.14
CA SER A 333 -14.36 15.93 -3.38
C SER A 333 -14.78 14.47 -3.27
N LEU A 334 -14.00 13.54 -3.84
CA LEU A 334 -14.24 12.11 -3.73
C LEU A 334 -14.16 11.65 -2.27
N ARG A 335 -13.18 12.15 -1.51
CA ARG A 335 -13.03 11.88 -0.07
C ARG A 335 -14.23 12.40 0.72
N HIS A 336 -14.82 13.52 0.32
CA HIS A 336 -16.01 14.08 0.95
C HIS A 336 -17.26 13.21 0.67
N GLU A 337 -17.43 12.72 -0.55
CA GLU A 337 -18.48 11.75 -0.89
C GLU A 337 -18.29 10.40 -0.16
N LEU A 338 -17.05 9.92 -0.04
CA LEU A 338 -16.70 8.74 0.76
C LEU A 338 -16.92 8.94 2.27
N ALA A 339 -16.81 10.18 2.76
CA ALA A 339 -17.16 10.51 4.15
C ALA A 339 -18.68 10.50 4.38
N ALA A 340 -19.49 10.84 3.38
CA ALA A 340 -20.94 10.66 3.44
C ALA A 340 -21.33 9.17 3.49
N LEU A 341 -20.57 8.28 2.82
CA LEU A 341 -20.73 6.82 2.94
C LEU A 341 -20.36 6.25 4.32
N ARG A 342 -19.67 7.02 5.18
CA ARG A 342 -19.37 6.62 6.56
C ARG A 342 -20.59 6.66 7.49
N GLN A 343 -21.72 7.23 7.07
CA GLN A 343 -23.01 7.11 7.77
C GLN A 343 -23.56 5.67 7.78
N ILE A 344 -22.97 4.73 7.03
CA ILE A 344 -23.27 3.29 7.13
C ILE A 344 -22.80 2.70 8.48
N GLY A 345 -21.96 3.41 9.25
CA GLY A 345 -21.60 3.02 10.62
C GLY A 345 -22.79 2.95 11.58
N ASP A 346 -23.86 3.70 11.32
CA ASP A 346 -25.12 3.64 12.11
C ASP A 346 -25.94 2.38 11.82
N LEU A 347 -25.59 1.62 10.79
CA LEU A 347 -26.19 0.32 10.49
C LEU A 347 -25.59 -0.79 11.36
N GLN A 348 -24.29 -0.71 11.71
CA GLN A 348 -23.64 -1.69 12.57
C GLN A 348 -24.07 -1.57 14.04
N SER A 349 -24.33 -0.35 14.53
CA SER A 349 -24.92 -0.14 15.86
C SER A 349 -26.33 -0.73 15.92
N LYS A 350 -27.16 -0.48 14.91
CA LYS A 350 -28.51 -1.05 14.81
C LYS A 350 -28.52 -2.57 14.64
N ILE A 351 -27.54 -3.15 13.94
CA ILE A 351 -27.40 -4.61 13.84
C ILE A 351 -27.06 -5.23 15.20
N ARG A 352 -26.18 -4.61 15.99
CA ARG A 352 -25.85 -5.09 17.34
C ARG A 352 -27.01 -4.94 18.32
N GLU A 353 -27.79 -3.86 18.18
CA GLU A 353 -29.01 -3.65 18.96
C GLU A 353 -30.09 -4.70 18.61
N LEU A 354 -30.28 -4.97 17.31
CA LEU A 354 -31.15 -6.05 16.83
C LEU A 354 -30.69 -7.44 17.29
N GLU A 355 -29.39 -7.71 17.33
CA GLU A 355 -28.85 -8.98 17.81
C GLU A 355 -29.13 -9.18 19.31
N SER A 356 -28.94 -8.14 20.12
CA SER A 356 -29.31 -8.13 21.54
C SER A 356 -30.82 -8.33 21.74
N GLU A 357 -31.65 -7.66 20.94
CA GLU A 357 -33.11 -7.77 21.02
C GLU A 357 -33.59 -9.17 20.59
N ILE A 358 -33.02 -9.74 19.53
CA ILE A 358 -33.29 -11.11 19.08
C ILE A 358 -32.92 -12.13 20.17
N HIS A 359 -31.76 -11.98 20.83
CA HIS A 359 -31.38 -12.86 21.93
C HIS A 359 -32.33 -12.78 23.12
N SER A 360 -32.78 -11.56 23.47
CA SER A 360 -33.76 -11.37 24.55
C SER A 360 -35.13 -11.94 24.21
N MET A 361 -35.59 -11.76 22.96
CA MET A 361 -36.85 -12.29 22.45
C MET A 361 -36.83 -13.81 22.41
N HIS A 362 -35.71 -14.41 22.00
CA HIS A 362 -35.56 -15.87 21.97
C HIS A 362 -35.59 -16.46 23.38
N HIS A 363 -35.01 -15.76 24.36
CA HIS A 363 -35.08 -16.17 25.76
C HIS A 363 -36.50 -16.07 26.33
N ASP A 364 -37.19 -14.94 26.12
CA ASP A 364 -38.58 -14.75 26.57
C ASP A 364 -39.54 -15.73 25.88
N MET A 365 -39.34 -15.99 24.58
CA MET A 365 -40.14 -16.96 23.84
C MET A 365 -39.93 -18.37 24.39
N ARG A 366 -38.69 -18.76 24.73
CA ARG A 366 -38.39 -20.08 25.31
C ARG A 366 -39.02 -20.24 26.69
N GLN A 367 -38.93 -19.19 27.52
CA GLN A 367 -39.54 -19.16 28.85
C GLN A 367 -41.07 -19.23 28.78
N LYS A 368 -41.69 -18.51 27.82
CA LYS A 368 -43.13 -18.62 27.54
C LYS A 368 -43.53 -19.97 26.96
N LEU A 369 -42.67 -20.59 26.14
CA LEU A 369 -42.93 -21.92 25.57
C LEU A 369 -42.90 -23.00 26.65
N GLU A 370 -41.94 -22.93 27.59
CA GLU A 370 -41.89 -23.81 28.76
C GLU A 370 -43.10 -23.60 29.67
N ALA A 371 -43.47 -22.35 29.97
CA ALA A 371 -44.67 -22.05 30.76
C ALA A 371 -45.97 -22.52 30.06
N HIS A 372 -46.06 -22.37 28.73
CA HIS A 372 -47.18 -22.90 27.96
C HIS A 372 -47.19 -24.42 27.94
N GLY A 373 -46.02 -25.07 27.83
CA GLY A 373 -45.87 -26.52 27.90
C GLY A 373 -46.36 -27.10 29.22
N GLU A 374 -45.96 -26.50 30.34
CA GLU A 374 -46.44 -26.91 31.67
C GLU A 374 -47.95 -26.66 31.84
N SER A 375 -48.48 -25.54 31.35
CA SER A 375 -49.92 -25.25 31.39
C SER A 375 -50.73 -26.22 30.52
N PHE A 376 -50.18 -26.63 29.37
CA PHE A 376 -50.82 -27.53 28.43
C PHE A 376 -50.79 -28.96 28.97
N GLU A 377 -49.68 -29.39 29.57
CA GLU A 377 -49.57 -30.68 30.22
C GLU A 377 -50.51 -30.78 31.44
N THR A 378 -50.59 -29.73 32.26
CA THR A 378 -51.53 -29.69 33.39
C THR A 378 -52.99 -29.68 32.91
N ASN A 379 -53.32 -28.93 31.87
CA ASN A 379 -54.67 -28.96 31.28
C ASN A 379 -54.99 -30.33 30.67
N LEU A 380 -54.08 -30.96 29.93
CA LEU A 380 -54.28 -32.30 29.38
C LEU A 380 -54.45 -33.35 30.48
N ARG A 381 -53.63 -33.32 31.53
CA ARG A 381 -53.76 -34.22 32.70
C ARG A 381 -55.11 -34.02 33.40
N ASN A 382 -55.56 -32.78 33.56
CA ASN A 382 -56.86 -32.48 34.17
C ASN A 382 -58.03 -32.90 33.26
N HIS A 383 -57.91 -32.72 31.95
CA HIS A 383 -58.90 -33.17 30.98
C HIS A 383 -58.99 -34.70 30.96
N HIS A 384 -57.86 -35.41 31.01
CA HIS A 384 -57.82 -36.88 31.10
C HIS A 384 -58.44 -37.41 32.40
N ARG A 385 -58.19 -36.74 33.54
CA ARG A 385 -58.86 -37.07 34.82
C ARG A 385 -60.37 -36.81 34.76
N SER A 386 -60.80 -35.71 34.14
CA SER A 386 -62.23 -35.40 33.99
C SER A 386 -62.93 -36.38 33.04
N LEU A 387 -62.25 -36.82 31.97
CA LEU A 387 -62.76 -37.81 31.04
C LEU A 387 -62.83 -39.19 31.70
N SER A 388 -61.81 -39.59 32.47
CA SER A 388 -61.83 -40.88 33.19
C SER A 388 -62.87 -40.88 34.31
N ALA A 389 -63.07 -39.75 35.00
CA ALA A 389 -64.12 -39.60 36.00
C ALA A 389 -65.52 -39.63 35.38
N ALA A 390 -65.73 -38.93 34.25
CA ALA A 390 -66.98 -38.96 33.51
C ALA A 390 -67.27 -40.35 32.89
N LEU A 391 -66.22 -41.07 32.45
CA LEU A 391 -66.35 -42.45 31.96
C LEU A 391 -66.65 -43.43 33.11
N SER A 392 -66.08 -43.21 34.31
CA SER A 392 -66.37 -43.97 35.53
C SER A 392 -67.81 -43.78 36.01
N ASP A 393 -68.34 -42.56 35.97
CA ASP A 393 -69.72 -42.26 36.38
C ASP A 393 -70.77 -42.74 35.37
N SER A 394 -70.37 -42.96 34.11
CA SER A 394 -71.28 -43.37 33.03
C SER A 394 -71.37 -44.89 32.83
N ILE A 395 -70.64 -45.70 33.60
CA ILE A 395 -70.75 -47.16 33.56
C ILE A 395 -71.73 -47.59 34.66
N PRO A 396 -72.97 -48.00 34.35
CA PRO A 396 -73.88 -48.51 35.35
C PRO A 396 -73.27 -49.77 35.97
N GLY A 397 -73.00 -49.72 37.28
CA GLY A 397 -72.39 -50.83 38.02
C GLY A 397 -73.05 -52.16 37.69
N HIS A 398 -72.21 -53.19 37.50
CA HIS A 398 -72.60 -54.54 37.05
C HIS A 398 -73.76 -55.19 37.82
N GLY A 399 -74.12 -54.69 39.01
CA GLY A 399 -75.27 -55.14 39.80
C GLY A 399 -76.62 -55.04 39.08
N LYS A 400 -76.90 -53.95 38.32
CA LYS A 400 -78.19 -53.84 37.59
C LYS A 400 -78.29 -54.82 36.43
N LEU A 401 -77.18 -55.04 35.72
CA LEU A 401 -77.10 -56.03 34.64
C LEU A 401 -77.19 -57.46 35.17
N MET A 402 -76.55 -57.75 36.31
CA MET A 402 -76.62 -59.08 36.93
C MET A 402 -78.05 -59.42 37.38
N VAL A 403 -78.79 -58.47 37.97
CA VAL A 403 -80.20 -58.66 38.35
C VAL A 403 -81.08 -58.90 37.12
N PHE A 404 -80.83 -58.22 36.00
CA PHE A 404 -81.55 -58.44 34.75
C PHE A 404 -81.31 -59.84 34.17
N PHE A 405 -80.06 -60.29 34.12
CA PHE A 405 -79.72 -61.62 33.62
C PHE A 405 -80.27 -62.72 34.53
N VAL A 406 -80.11 -62.60 35.85
CA VAL A 406 -80.64 -63.57 36.82
C VAL A 406 -82.18 -63.61 36.74
N GLY A 407 -82.84 -62.45 36.65
CA GLY A 407 -84.29 -62.36 36.48
C GLY A 407 -84.77 -63.07 35.21
N THR A 408 -84.08 -62.88 34.09
CA THR A 408 -84.41 -63.53 32.81
C THR A 408 -84.23 -65.04 32.87
N GLN A 409 -83.16 -65.53 33.53
CA GLN A 409 -82.93 -66.96 33.73
C GLN A 409 -84.03 -67.60 34.60
N ILE A 410 -84.47 -66.94 35.67
CA ILE A 410 -85.57 -67.43 36.52
C ILE A 410 -86.88 -67.54 35.72
N VAL A 411 -87.19 -66.55 34.88
CA VAL A 411 -88.40 -66.58 34.02
C VAL A 411 -88.33 -67.73 33.02
N LEU A 412 -87.18 -67.95 32.39
CA LEU A 412 -86.99 -69.08 31.47
C LEU A 412 -87.12 -70.44 32.16
N VAL A 413 -86.55 -70.59 33.36
CA VAL A 413 -86.67 -71.82 34.15
C VAL A 413 -88.13 -72.05 34.56
N ALA A 414 -88.84 -71.02 35.04
CA ALA A 414 -90.25 -71.12 35.39
C ALA A 414 -91.09 -71.51 34.16
N GLY A 415 -90.84 -70.86 33.01
CA GLY A 415 -91.47 -71.19 31.73
C GLY A 415 -91.22 -72.64 31.30
N TYR A 416 -89.97 -73.11 31.44
CA TYR A 416 -89.60 -74.49 31.12
C TYR A 416 -90.29 -75.51 32.05
N VAL A 417 -90.37 -75.23 33.35
CA VAL A 417 -91.07 -76.09 34.31
C VAL A 417 -92.56 -76.17 33.99
N VAL A 418 -93.20 -75.03 33.67
CA VAL A 418 -94.61 -75.00 33.24
C VAL A 418 -94.81 -75.75 31.92
N TYR A 419 -93.93 -75.55 30.94
CA TYR A 419 -93.96 -76.29 29.67
C TYR A 419 -93.81 -77.80 29.88
N LYS A 420 -92.85 -78.24 30.70
CA LYS A 420 -92.61 -79.65 31.01
C LYS A 420 -93.80 -80.26 31.75
N ARG A 421 -94.41 -79.53 32.70
CA ARG A 421 -95.62 -79.96 33.41
C ARG A 421 -96.80 -80.11 32.45
N ARG A 422 -97.00 -79.17 31.52
CA ARG A 422 -98.05 -79.26 30.48
C ARG A 422 -97.81 -80.41 29.50
N ARG A 423 -96.57 -80.67 29.11
CA ARG A 423 -96.20 -81.79 28.22
C ARG A 423 -96.33 -83.16 28.91
N ALA A 424 -96.10 -83.24 30.21
CA ALA A 424 -96.36 -84.47 30.98
C ALA A 424 -97.86 -84.76 31.17
N SER A 425 -98.72 -83.72 31.13
CA SER A 425 -100.19 -83.85 31.19
C SER A 425 -100.88 -83.94 29.82
N SER A 426 -100.15 -83.89 28.71
CA SER A 426 -100.75 -84.02 27.37
C SER A 426 -100.84 -85.51 26.97
N PRO A 427 -102.04 -86.03 26.64
CA PRO A 427 -102.20 -87.44 26.25
C PRO A 427 -101.44 -87.73 24.95
N LYS A 428 -100.65 -88.81 24.96
CA LYS A 428 -99.91 -89.29 23.78
C LYS A 428 -100.91 -89.71 22.70
N LYS A 429 -100.96 -88.99 21.58
CA LYS A 429 -101.60 -89.49 20.36
C LYS A 429 -100.66 -90.50 19.73
N TYR A 430 -101.06 -91.77 19.75
CA TYR A 430 -100.43 -92.85 19.01
C TYR A 430 -100.83 -92.73 17.54
N LEU A 431 -99.84 -92.81 16.66
CA LEU A 431 -99.96 -93.20 15.26
C LEU A 431 -98.66 -93.91 14.89
#